data_AF-A0A1X2GB88-F1
#
_entry.id   AF-A0A1X2GB88-F1
#
_cell.length_a   1.000
_cell.length_b   1.000
_cell.length_c   1.000
_cell.angle_alpha   90.00
_cell.angle_beta   90.00
_cell.angle_gamma   90.00
#
_symmetry.space_group_name_H-M   'P 1'
#
loop_
_entity.id
_entity.type
_entity.pdbx_description
1 polymer ?
#
loop_
_entity_poly.entity_id
_entity_poly.type
_entity_poly.pdbx_seq_one_letter_code
_entity_poly.pdbx_strand_id
1 'polypeptide(L)'
;MTRYLVRLLLRLWLAPTREQRHTNMKKSFAKKKRDNACALHDDPAKKMKALYCNTRNALRRKAKEMSKKRSRGALNEGQQAGLDRRMSNLQEKMDFYKKERKQIISSKHSSSVEAQSSTDVSIATDADAAALSDDLDSDGRNVEDHEEPSEADVSARRMRSLQGITMKLLFSESDVTLQDTSLKKHTQKLQLIDKEVRAMKLVFNMLKPYIPCENAPKCHRLNIILFGNEVLRVVGYDKFTMEACPSVSAGTTYSLSLDAPSVHELLGKHINVKEKGIGSAAQARHQKNDVFACLFNMDKVEQICSKNGIQFIHHIDIHGSGDVSLRGTTMKPPQKSVYEERKLRGMGKTAPGSVPVQESIDELDLCIKNLEKERDVQSKSARIATASLSDLGKNMKDKLTRGYGDERFKQERHDDVMAERILKEQKREAIKAKHDILDKLAEKRKMKYLHQKIMG
;
A
#
# COMPACT_ATOMS: atom_id res chain seq x y z
N MET A 1 14.25 11.66 -9.73
CA MET A 1 13.38 12.26 -10.76
C MET A 1 14.06 13.40 -11.52
N THR A 2 14.40 14.55 -10.92
CA THR A 2 14.95 15.72 -11.67
C THR A 2 16.15 15.39 -12.57
N ARG A 3 17.06 14.55 -12.08
CA ARG A 3 18.17 14.00 -12.87
C ARG A 3 17.71 13.32 -14.16
N TYR A 4 16.67 12.49 -14.09
CA TYR A 4 16.10 11.76 -15.23
C TYR A 4 15.35 12.68 -16.18
N LEU A 5 14.65 13.69 -15.64
CA LEU A 5 14.00 14.73 -16.44
C LEU A 5 15.04 15.49 -17.29
N VAL A 6 16.14 15.95 -16.68
CA VAL A 6 17.23 16.61 -17.42
C VAL A 6 17.80 15.69 -18.50
N ARG A 7 18.00 14.40 -18.19
CA ARG A 7 18.51 13.43 -19.17
C ARG A 7 17.57 13.23 -20.35
N LEU A 8 16.27 13.11 -20.08
CA LEU A 8 15.25 12.98 -21.12
C LEU A 8 15.21 14.20 -22.02
N LEU A 9 15.18 15.40 -21.42
CA LEU A 9 15.13 16.64 -22.18
C LEU A 9 16.38 16.81 -23.05
N LEU A 10 17.59 16.54 -22.52
CA LEU A 10 18.80 16.55 -23.34
C LEU A 10 18.77 15.49 -24.44
N ARG A 11 18.25 14.28 -24.16
CA ARG A 11 18.11 13.20 -25.15
C ARG A 11 17.19 13.59 -26.30
N LEU A 12 16.10 14.30 -26.04
CA LEU A 12 15.19 14.80 -27.09
C LEU A 12 15.88 15.74 -28.09
N TRP A 13 16.83 16.57 -27.62
CA TRP A 13 17.53 17.55 -28.47
C TRP A 13 18.85 17.03 -29.07
N LEU A 14 19.55 16.16 -28.34
CA LEU A 14 20.90 15.72 -28.69
C LEU A 14 20.98 14.28 -29.18
N ALA A 15 19.94 13.47 -28.99
CA ALA A 15 19.84 12.10 -29.50
C ALA A 15 18.40 11.75 -29.92
N PRO A 16 17.77 12.54 -30.82
CA PRO A 16 16.37 12.35 -31.20
C PRO A 16 16.12 10.99 -31.85
N THR A 17 17.07 10.49 -32.63
CA THR A 17 17.00 9.20 -33.32
C THR A 17 16.90 8.04 -32.32
N ARG A 18 17.71 8.09 -31.25
CA ARG A 18 17.64 7.12 -30.15
C ARG A 18 16.32 7.16 -29.38
N GLU A 19 15.76 8.34 -29.16
CA GLU A 19 14.45 8.46 -28.49
C GLU A 19 13.31 7.97 -29.39
N GLN A 20 13.37 8.26 -30.68
CA GLN A 20 12.39 7.78 -31.66
C GLN A 20 12.39 6.24 -31.73
N ARG A 21 13.58 5.60 -31.73
CA ARG A 21 13.69 4.13 -31.66
C ARG A 21 13.04 3.59 -30.39
N HIS A 22 13.39 4.14 -29.23
CA HIS A 22 12.84 3.72 -27.95
C HIS A 22 11.30 3.87 -27.87
N THR A 23 10.75 4.98 -28.37
CA THR A 23 9.29 5.20 -28.41
C THR A 23 8.58 4.28 -29.40
N ASN A 24 9.13 4.06 -30.59
CA ASN A 24 8.58 3.13 -31.58
C ASN A 24 8.56 1.70 -31.05
N MET A 25 9.61 1.29 -30.34
CA MET A 25 9.68 -0.03 -29.69
C MET A 25 8.67 -0.18 -28.55
N LYS A 26 8.49 0.83 -27.69
CA LYS A 26 7.41 0.78 -26.68
C LYS A 26 6.02 0.62 -27.32
N LYS A 27 5.78 1.31 -28.43
CA LYS A 27 4.52 1.17 -29.20
C LYS A 27 4.38 -0.24 -29.77
N SER A 28 5.44 -0.83 -30.33
CA SER A 28 5.40 -2.19 -30.90
C SER A 28 5.19 -3.26 -29.82
N PHE A 29 5.83 -3.13 -28.65
CA PHE A 29 5.60 -4.00 -27.49
C PHE A 29 4.19 -3.86 -26.92
N ALA A 30 3.68 -2.63 -26.79
CA ALA A 30 2.31 -2.41 -26.34
C ALA A 30 1.29 -3.02 -27.30
N LYS A 31 1.54 -2.91 -28.62
CA LYS A 31 0.74 -3.55 -29.67
C LYS A 31 0.81 -5.08 -29.55
N LYS A 32 2.02 -5.69 -29.53
CA LYS A 32 2.20 -7.14 -29.33
C LYS A 32 1.53 -7.64 -28.05
N LYS A 33 1.56 -6.88 -26.95
CA LYS A 33 0.91 -7.24 -25.69
C LYS A 33 -0.63 -7.22 -25.82
N ARG A 34 -1.20 -6.23 -26.52
CA ARG A 34 -2.63 -6.18 -26.83
C ARG A 34 -3.03 -7.34 -27.75
N ASP A 35 -2.27 -7.56 -28.82
CA ASP A 35 -2.52 -8.63 -29.79
C ASP A 35 -2.43 -10.01 -29.12
N ASN A 36 -1.46 -10.22 -28.22
CA ASN A 36 -1.36 -11.45 -27.42
C ASN A 36 -2.51 -11.61 -26.40
N ALA A 37 -3.01 -10.51 -25.83
CA ALA A 37 -4.17 -10.56 -24.94
C ALA A 37 -5.46 -10.90 -25.71
N CYS A 38 -5.60 -10.40 -26.94
CA CYS A 38 -6.68 -10.78 -27.86
C CYS A 38 -6.53 -12.23 -28.32
N ALA A 39 -5.34 -12.67 -28.75
CA ALA A 39 -5.08 -14.05 -29.18
C ALA A 39 -5.23 -15.09 -28.05
N LEU A 40 -5.05 -14.69 -26.78
CA LEU A 40 -5.39 -15.51 -25.60
C LEU A 40 -6.89 -15.77 -25.46
N HIS A 41 -7.73 -14.89 -26.02
CA HIS A 41 -9.18 -15.05 -26.05
C HIS A 41 -9.64 -16.00 -27.17
N ASP A 42 -8.85 -16.12 -28.24
CA ASP A 42 -9.25 -16.82 -29.49
C ASP A 42 -8.64 -18.22 -29.69
N ASP A 43 -7.53 -18.60 -29.02
CA ASP A 43 -6.97 -19.95 -29.15
C ASP A 43 -7.54 -20.93 -28.08
N PRO A 44 -8.42 -21.88 -28.48
CA PRO A 44 -9.07 -22.81 -27.54
C PRO A 44 -8.07 -23.68 -26.77
N ALA A 45 -6.89 -23.99 -27.34
CA ALA A 45 -5.87 -24.79 -26.66
C ALA A 45 -5.14 -24.01 -25.55
N LYS A 46 -4.95 -22.70 -25.73
CA LYS A 46 -4.36 -21.80 -24.71
C LYS A 46 -5.36 -21.51 -23.60
N LYS A 47 -6.64 -21.30 -23.94
CA LYS A 47 -7.74 -21.18 -22.96
C LYS A 47 -7.82 -22.41 -22.06
N MET A 48 -7.74 -23.60 -22.65
CA MET A 48 -7.77 -24.85 -21.88
C MET A 48 -6.53 -25.03 -21.00
N LYS A 49 -5.36 -24.59 -21.45
CA LYS A 49 -4.12 -24.56 -20.63
C LYS A 49 -4.27 -23.62 -19.42
N ALA A 50 -4.87 -22.45 -19.60
CA ALA A 50 -5.10 -21.49 -18.52
C ALA A 50 -6.08 -22.05 -17.46
N LEU A 51 -7.20 -22.66 -17.90
CA LEU A 51 -8.16 -23.32 -17.02
C LEU A 51 -7.52 -24.48 -16.24
N TYR A 52 -6.68 -25.29 -16.89
CA TYR A 52 -5.89 -26.32 -16.22
C TYR A 52 -4.98 -25.75 -15.13
N CYS A 53 -4.18 -24.72 -15.43
CA CYS A 53 -3.27 -24.09 -14.47
C CYS A 53 -4.01 -23.49 -13.26
N ASN A 54 -5.13 -22.81 -13.49
CA ASN A 54 -5.96 -22.24 -12.44
C ASN A 54 -6.55 -23.32 -11.52
N THR A 55 -7.05 -24.42 -12.11
CA THR A 55 -7.63 -25.56 -11.39
C THR A 55 -6.56 -26.30 -10.57
N ARG A 56 -5.37 -26.51 -11.12
CA ARG A 56 -4.21 -27.08 -10.40
C ARG A 56 -3.82 -26.24 -9.18
N ASN A 57 -3.80 -24.91 -9.34
CA ASN A 57 -3.49 -23.99 -8.23
C ASN A 57 -4.59 -23.97 -7.16
N ALA A 58 -5.86 -24.11 -7.55
CA ALA A 58 -6.97 -24.25 -6.60
C ALA A 58 -6.88 -25.57 -5.80
N LEU A 59 -6.56 -26.68 -6.48
CA LEU A 59 -6.35 -27.99 -5.84
C LEU A 59 -5.20 -27.93 -4.82
N ARG A 60 -4.06 -27.35 -5.19
CA ARG A 60 -2.91 -27.18 -4.28
C ARG A 60 -3.26 -26.35 -3.03
N ARG A 61 -4.07 -25.30 -3.19
CA ARG A 61 -4.56 -24.49 -2.06
C ARG A 61 -5.46 -25.30 -1.13
N LYS A 62 -6.36 -26.13 -1.68
CA LYS A 62 -7.25 -26.99 -0.88
C LYS A 62 -6.51 -28.13 -0.19
N ALA A 63 -5.54 -28.75 -0.84
CA ALA A 63 -4.66 -29.74 -0.20
C ALA A 63 -3.87 -29.13 0.97
N LYS A 64 -3.35 -27.90 0.81
CA LYS A 64 -2.66 -27.17 1.89
C LYS A 64 -3.61 -26.80 3.03
N GLU A 65 -4.84 -26.40 2.72
CA GLU A 65 -5.89 -26.13 3.71
C GLU A 65 -6.21 -27.39 4.53
N MET A 66 -6.36 -28.53 3.86
CA MET A 66 -6.58 -29.84 4.49
C MET A 66 -5.44 -30.25 5.43
N SER A 67 -4.19 -30.19 4.95
CA SER A 67 -3.01 -30.51 5.76
C SER A 67 -2.93 -29.63 7.02
N LYS A 68 -3.17 -28.32 6.89
CA LYS A 68 -3.11 -27.37 8.01
C LYS A 68 -4.24 -27.56 9.02
N LYS A 69 -5.42 -28.00 8.58
CA LYS A 69 -6.55 -28.27 9.49
C LYS A 69 -6.39 -29.61 10.19
N ARG A 70 -5.82 -30.62 9.51
CA ARG A 70 -5.52 -31.93 10.12
C ARG A 70 -4.47 -31.80 11.22
N SER A 71 -3.39 -31.06 10.97
CA SER A 71 -2.33 -30.84 11.97
C SER A 71 -2.78 -30.05 13.20
N ARG A 72 -3.93 -29.36 13.13
CA ARG A 72 -4.49 -28.58 14.24
C ARG A 72 -5.62 -29.28 14.99
N GLY A 73 -5.95 -30.53 14.62
CA GLY A 73 -7.10 -31.25 15.20
C GLY A 73 -8.45 -30.57 14.96
N ALA A 74 -8.54 -29.69 13.95
CA ALA A 74 -9.67 -28.77 13.76
C ALA A 74 -10.63 -29.22 12.64
N LEU A 75 -10.68 -30.52 12.35
CA LEU A 75 -11.48 -31.12 11.27
C LEU A 75 -12.49 -32.10 11.85
N ASN A 76 -13.78 -31.81 11.65
CA ASN A 76 -14.84 -32.78 11.86
C ASN A 76 -15.03 -33.65 10.60
N GLU A 77 -15.57 -34.86 10.73
CA GLU A 77 -15.72 -35.84 9.63
C GLU A 77 -16.51 -35.27 8.43
N GLY A 78 -17.59 -34.53 8.69
CA GLY A 78 -18.36 -33.88 7.63
C GLY A 78 -17.58 -32.77 6.89
N GLN A 79 -16.67 -32.08 7.58
CA GLN A 79 -15.82 -31.06 6.96
C GLN A 79 -14.69 -31.68 6.14
N GLN A 80 -14.18 -32.83 6.59
CA GLN A 80 -13.20 -33.64 5.87
C GLN A 80 -13.81 -34.17 4.57
N ALA A 81 -14.96 -34.84 4.65
CA ALA A 81 -15.69 -35.33 3.48
C ALA A 81 -16.04 -34.21 2.48
N GLY A 82 -16.41 -33.02 2.97
CA GLY A 82 -16.69 -31.87 2.12
C GLY A 82 -15.47 -31.31 1.39
N LEU A 83 -14.29 -31.33 2.02
CA LEU A 83 -13.04 -30.91 1.38
C LEU A 83 -12.53 -31.98 0.40
N ASP A 84 -12.66 -33.26 0.74
CA ASP A 84 -12.30 -34.38 -0.13
C ASP A 84 -13.16 -34.38 -1.41
N ARG A 85 -14.48 -34.18 -1.30
CA ARG A 85 -15.37 -34.00 -2.47
C ARG A 85 -14.94 -32.83 -3.37
N ARG A 86 -14.57 -31.69 -2.77
CA ARG A 86 -14.12 -30.51 -3.54
C ARG A 86 -12.79 -30.75 -4.23
N MET A 87 -11.86 -31.48 -3.61
CA MET A 87 -10.60 -31.87 -4.23
C MET A 87 -10.83 -32.87 -5.37
N SER A 88 -11.72 -33.85 -5.19
CA SER A 88 -12.12 -34.79 -6.25
C SER A 88 -12.69 -34.07 -7.47
N ASN A 89 -13.64 -33.15 -7.27
CA ASN A 89 -14.23 -32.37 -8.38
C ASN A 89 -13.20 -31.49 -9.10
N LEU A 90 -12.21 -30.93 -8.37
CA LEU A 90 -11.13 -30.15 -8.98
C LEU A 90 -10.16 -31.04 -9.78
N GLN A 91 -9.91 -32.26 -9.30
CA GLN A 91 -9.09 -33.25 -9.99
C GLN A 91 -9.77 -33.68 -11.30
N GLU A 92 -11.07 -34.00 -11.26
CA GLU A 92 -11.85 -34.37 -12.43
C GLU A 92 -11.87 -33.26 -13.49
N LYS A 93 -12.10 -32.01 -13.09
CA LYS A 93 -12.02 -30.86 -14.00
C LYS A 93 -10.63 -30.68 -14.61
N MET A 94 -9.59 -30.89 -13.81
CA MET A 94 -8.21 -30.79 -14.30
C MET A 94 -7.91 -31.87 -15.35
N ASP A 95 -8.39 -33.11 -15.13
CA ASP A 95 -8.24 -34.21 -16.07
C ASP A 95 -9.06 -33.99 -17.34
N PHE A 96 -10.27 -33.43 -17.22
CA PHE A 96 -11.08 -32.97 -18.35
C PHE A 96 -10.35 -31.93 -19.21
N TYR A 97 -9.86 -30.84 -18.62
CA TYR A 97 -9.11 -29.80 -19.37
C TYR A 97 -7.84 -30.34 -20.02
N LYS A 98 -7.17 -31.32 -19.38
CA LYS A 98 -5.99 -31.98 -19.94
C LYS A 98 -6.35 -32.86 -21.15
N LYS A 99 -7.46 -33.60 -21.10
CA LYS A 99 -7.95 -34.42 -22.21
C LYS A 99 -8.43 -33.56 -23.38
N GLU A 100 -9.24 -32.56 -23.10
CA GLU A 100 -9.80 -31.65 -24.11
C GLU A 100 -8.70 -30.85 -24.82
N ARG A 101 -7.69 -30.36 -24.06
CA ARG A 101 -6.51 -29.71 -24.67
C ARG A 101 -5.75 -30.65 -25.61
N LYS A 102 -5.58 -31.92 -25.25
CA LYS A 102 -4.92 -32.92 -26.10
C LYS A 102 -5.72 -33.18 -27.38
N GLN A 103 -7.05 -33.26 -27.28
CA GLN A 103 -7.92 -33.42 -28.45
C GLN A 103 -7.88 -32.20 -29.38
N ILE A 104 -7.88 -30.98 -28.83
CA ILE A 104 -7.74 -29.75 -29.63
C ILE A 104 -6.38 -29.70 -30.34
N ILE A 105 -5.29 -30.10 -29.66
CA ILE A 105 -3.97 -30.16 -30.30
C ILE A 105 -3.89 -31.25 -31.36
N SER A 106 -4.48 -32.42 -31.10
CA SER A 106 -4.51 -33.55 -32.04
C SER A 106 -5.35 -33.25 -33.29
N SER A 107 -6.51 -32.59 -33.12
CA SER A 107 -7.38 -32.18 -34.23
C SER A 107 -6.72 -31.11 -35.10
N LYS A 108 -6.01 -30.14 -34.50
CA LYS A 108 -5.17 -29.19 -35.25
C LYS A 108 -4.05 -29.86 -36.03
N HIS A 109 -3.47 -30.95 -35.50
CA HIS A 109 -2.39 -31.68 -36.18
C HIS A 109 -2.89 -32.56 -37.33
N SER A 110 -4.13 -33.07 -37.22
CA SER A 110 -4.82 -33.84 -38.25
C SER A 110 -5.34 -32.96 -39.40
N SER A 111 -5.71 -31.70 -39.14
CA SER A 111 -6.16 -30.76 -40.17
C SER A 111 -5.03 -29.96 -40.83
N SER A 112 -3.78 -30.14 -40.41
CA SER A 112 -2.63 -29.34 -40.85
C SER A 112 -1.62 -30.12 -41.72
N VAL A 113 -2.00 -31.29 -42.26
CA VAL A 113 -1.13 -32.04 -43.18
C VAL A 113 -1.05 -31.37 -44.57
N GLU A 114 -1.86 -30.34 -44.86
CA GLU A 114 -1.82 -29.60 -46.14
C GLU A 114 -1.45 -28.10 -46.03
N ALA A 115 -1.10 -27.58 -44.84
CA ALA A 115 -0.63 -26.20 -44.71
C ALA A 115 0.82 -26.18 -44.23
N GLN A 116 1.72 -26.09 -45.21
CA GLN A 116 3.15 -25.81 -45.00
C GLN A 116 3.37 -24.62 -44.06
N SER A 117 4.36 -24.78 -43.18
CA SER A 117 5.31 -23.74 -42.75
C SER A 117 4.74 -22.33 -42.54
N SER A 118 4.35 -22.03 -41.30
CA SER A 118 4.53 -20.67 -40.76
C SER A 118 5.31 -20.75 -39.46
N THR A 119 6.59 -21.08 -39.61
CA THR A 119 7.61 -20.64 -38.67
C THR A 119 7.70 -19.13 -38.79
N ASP A 120 6.95 -18.40 -37.98
CA ASP A 120 7.20 -16.98 -37.74
C ASP A 120 7.22 -16.72 -36.23
N VAL A 121 8.13 -17.45 -35.57
CA VAL A 121 8.75 -16.93 -34.35
C VAL A 121 9.70 -15.85 -34.84
N SER A 122 9.21 -14.61 -34.92
CA SER A 122 10.06 -13.44 -35.10
C SER A 122 10.99 -13.37 -33.90
N ILE A 123 12.19 -13.93 -34.08
CA ILE A 123 13.33 -13.78 -33.19
C ILE A 123 13.50 -12.28 -32.98
N ALA A 124 13.32 -11.81 -31.74
CA ALA A 124 13.65 -10.43 -31.38
C ALA A 124 15.09 -10.19 -31.84
N THR A 125 15.32 -9.20 -32.69
CA THR A 125 16.66 -8.91 -33.18
C THR A 125 17.54 -8.44 -32.02
N ASP A 126 18.86 -8.59 -32.10
CA ASP A 126 19.77 -8.09 -31.05
C ASP A 126 19.61 -6.57 -30.84
N ALA A 127 19.20 -5.83 -31.87
CA ALA A 127 18.80 -4.43 -31.79
C ALA A 127 17.57 -4.18 -30.89
N ASP A 128 16.60 -5.10 -30.88
CA ASP A 128 15.41 -5.03 -30.02
C ASP A 128 15.78 -5.25 -28.53
N ALA A 129 16.77 -6.09 -28.26
CA ALA A 129 17.29 -6.35 -26.91
C ALA A 129 18.14 -5.18 -26.38
N ALA A 130 18.96 -4.57 -27.25
CA ALA A 130 19.75 -3.38 -26.92
C ALA A 130 18.87 -2.13 -26.66
N ALA A 131 17.76 -1.97 -27.39
CA ALA A 131 16.82 -0.87 -27.16
C ALA A 131 16.03 -1.00 -25.84
N LEU A 132 15.79 -2.23 -25.36
CA LEU A 132 15.18 -2.48 -24.05
C LEU A 132 16.14 -2.21 -22.88
N SER A 133 17.45 -2.29 -23.13
CA SER A 133 18.49 -2.03 -22.13
C SER A 133 18.98 -0.58 -22.13
N ASP A 134 18.72 0.21 -23.19
CA ASP A 134 19.06 1.64 -23.30
C ASP A 134 17.99 2.60 -22.74
N ASP A 135 17.71 2.41 -21.45
CA ASP A 135 16.79 3.24 -20.69
C ASP A 135 17.46 4.49 -20.08
N LEU A 136 16.72 5.42 -19.48
CA LEU A 136 17.32 6.65 -18.89
C LEU A 136 18.34 6.39 -17.78
N ASP A 137 18.38 5.18 -17.20
CA ASP A 137 19.38 4.78 -16.21
C ASP A 137 20.55 3.99 -16.81
N SER A 138 20.52 3.69 -18.13
CA SER A 138 21.57 2.91 -18.76
C SER A 138 22.91 3.62 -18.68
N ASP A 139 23.92 2.89 -18.23
CA ASP A 139 25.30 3.35 -18.16
C ASP A 139 25.99 3.34 -19.52
N GLY A 140 25.29 3.01 -20.62
CA GLY A 140 25.83 3.05 -21.98
C GLY A 140 27.13 2.26 -22.18
N ARG A 141 27.49 1.39 -21.23
CA ARG A 141 28.63 0.47 -21.30
C ARG A 141 28.24 -0.87 -21.92
N ASN A 142 26.96 -1.23 -21.83
CA ASN A 142 26.39 -2.47 -22.36
C ASN A 142 25.67 -2.27 -23.70
N VAL A 143 25.63 -1.02 -24.20
CA VAL A 143 25.30 -0.75 -25.59
C VAL A 143 26.66 -0.81 -26.29
N GLU A 144 27.15 -2.01 -26.55
CA GLU A 144 28.16 -2.14 -27.60
C GLU A 144 27.56 -1.50 -28.85
N ASP A 145 28.32 -0.61 -29.49
CA ASP A 145 27.98 0.13 -30.69
C ASP A 145 27.76 -0.84 -31.88
N HIS A 146 26.75 -1.71 -31.79
CA HIS A 146 26.45 -2.73 -32.81
C HIS A 146 25.72 -2.19 -34.03
N GLU A 147 25.46 -0.88 -34.08
CA GLU A 147 25.00 -0.21 -35.29
C GLU A 147 25.64 1.18 -35.35
N GLU A 148 26.09 1.55 -36.56
CA GLU A 148 26.78 2.80 -36.85
C GLU A 148 26.15 3.98 -36.08
N PRO A 149 26.94 4.74 -35.30
CA PRO A 149 26.43 5.94 -34.66
C PRO A 149 25.94 6.86 -35.77
N SER A 150 24.62 7.09 -35.83
CA SER A 150 24.10 8.19 -36.62
C SER A 150 24.89 9.45 -36.22
N GLU A 151 25.55 10.10 -37.18
CA GLU A 151 26.38 11.29 -36.96
C GLU A 151 25.64 12.40 -36.20
N ALA A 152 24.30 12.33 -36.13
CA ALA A 152 23.44 13.28 -35.45
C ALA A 152 23.33 13.08 -33.92
N ASP A 153 23.57 11.87 -33.39
CA ASP A 153 23.28 11.52 -31.99
C ASP A 153 24.52 11.57 -31.09
N VAL A 154 24.41 12.30 -29.98
CA VAL A 154 25.47 12.39 -28.97
C VAL A 154 25.60 11.07 -28.18
N SER A 155 26.84 10.61 -27.96
CA SER A 155 27.10 9.37 -27.21
C SER A 155 26.54 9.40 -25.78
N ALA A 156 26.18 8.23 -25.24
CA ALA A 156 25.62 8.14 -23.88
C ALA A 156 26.58 8.64 -22.79
N ARG A 157 27.89 8.49 -22.99
CA ARG A 157 28.93 9.02 -22.09
C ARG A 157 28.99 10.55 -22.15
N ARG A 158 28.93 11.12 -23.35
CA ARG A 158 28.88 12.57 -23.53
C ARG A 158 27.61 13.17 -22.94
N MET A 159 26.46 12.53 -23.17
CA MET A 159 25.18 12.91 -22.58
C MET A 159 25.21 12.98 -21.04
N ARG A 160 25.82 11.99 -20.36
CA ARG A 160 25.97 12.00 -18.90
C ARG A 160 26.83 13.17 -18.41
N SER A 161 27.87 13.52 -19.16
CA SER A 161 28.72 14.67 -18.83
C SER A 161 27.93 15.98 -18.92
N LEU A 162 27.18 16.16 -20.01
CA LEU A 162 26.31 17.33 -20.21
C LEU A 162 25.20 17.39 -19.16
N GLN A 163 24.58 16.27 -18.81
CA GLN A 163 23.58 16.14 -17.76
C GLN A 163 24.14 16.59 -16.40
N GLY A 164 25.34 16.13 -16.03
CA GLY A 164 25.99 16.50 -14.78
C GLY A 164 26.26 18.00 -14.69
N ILE A 165 26.77 18.59 -15.77
CA ILE A 165 27.02 20.04 -15.85
C ILE A 165 25.71 20.82 -15.79
N THR A 166 24.69 20.41 -16.55
CA THR A 166 23.38 21.08 -16.56
C THR A 166 22.72 21.04 -15.19
N MET A 167 22.78 19.90 -14.50
CA MET A 167 22.30 19.79 -13.11
C MET A 167 23.05 20.74 -12.19
N LYS A 168 24.39 20.80 -12.28
CA LYS A 168 25.18 21.70 -11.45
C LYS A 168 24.80 23.16 -11.69
N LEU A 169 24.66 23.58 -12.94
CA LEU A 169 24.21 24.93 -13.31
C LEU A 169 22.84 25.25 -12.71
N LEU A 170 21.86 24.35 -12.86
CA LEU A 170 20.48 24.55 -12.38
C LEU A 170 20.41 24.89 -10.88
N PHE A 171 21.28 24.31 -10.06
CA PHE A 171 21.33 24.55 -8.62
C PHE A 171 22.33 25.63 -8.18
N SER A 172 23.34 25.96 -8.99
CA SER A 172 24.41 26.90 -8.60
C SER A 172 24.16 28.33 -9.06
N GLU A 173 23.51 28.51 -10.22
CA GLU A 173 23.25 29.84 -10.78
C GLU A 173 21.99 30.43 -10.16
N SER A 174 21.98 31.72 -9.82
CA SER A 174 20.79 32.43 -9.33
C SER A 174 19.83 32.81 -10.45
N ASP A 175 20.38 33.09 -11.63
CA ASP A 175 19.65 33.69 -12.73
C ASP A 175 18.67 32.71 -13.38
N VAL A 176 17.56 33.25 -13.90
CA VAL A 176 16.53 32.48 -14.60
C VAL A 176 17.01 32.02 -15.98
N THR A 177 17.91 32.79 -16.59
CA THR A 177 18.47 32.52 -17.93
C THR A 177 19.95 32.20 -17.85
N LEU A 178 20.39 31.17 -18.59
CA LEU A 178 21.79 30.77 -18.60
C LEU A 178 22.65 31.71 -19.43
N GLN A 179 23.56 32.43 -18.76
CA GLN A 179 24.56 33.29 -19.40
C GLN A 179 25.72 32.48 -19.97
N ASP A 180 26.31 32.98 -21.07
CA ASP A 180 27.46 32.33 -21.73
C ASP A 180 28.71 32.30 -20.85
N THR A 181 28.88 33.30 -20.00
CA THR A 181 29.99 33.39 -19.04
C THR A 181 29.91 32.27 -17.99
N SER A 182 28.72 32.05 -17.40
CA SER A 182 28.45 30.97 -16.45
C SER A 182 28.60 29.60 -17.07
N LEU A 183 28.12 29.42 -18.31
CA LEU A 183 28.29 28.17 -19.05
C LEU A 183 29.78 27.86 -19.30
N LYS A 184 30.54 28.83 -19.84
CA LYS A 184 31.99 28.68 -20.09
C LYS A 184 32.77 28.35 -18.82
N LYS A 185 32.42 28.95 -17.68
CA LYS A 185 33.04 28.66 -16.36
C LYS A 185 32.85 27.20 -15.96
N HIS A 186 31.68 26.64 -16.20
CA HIS A 186 31.35 25.26 -15.82
C HIS A 186 31.81 24.21 -16.85
N THR A 187 32.17 24.63 -18.06
CA THR A 187 32.55 23.74 -19.17
C THR A 187 34.00 23.90 -19.60
N GLN A 188 34.86 24.54 -18.80
CA GLN A 188 36.27 24.81 -19.17
C GLN A 188 37.05 23.56 -19.59
N LYS A 189 36.71 22.39 -19.03
CA LYS A 189 37.35 21.10 -19.33
C LYS A 189 36.67 20.34 -20.48
N LEU A 190 35.65 20.91 -21.11
CA LEU A 190 34.77 20.26 -22.06
C LEU A 190 34.58 21.13 -23.31
N GLN A 191 35.09 20.69 -24.46
CA GLN A 191 34.84 21.37 -25.73
C GLN A 191 33.39 21.12 -26.14
N LEU A 192 32.52 22.13 -25.98
CA LEU A 192 31.10 22.04 -26.35
C LEU A 192 30.90 22.41 -27.82
N ILE A 193 30.00 21.69 -28.49
CA ILE A 193 29.54 22.02 -29.85
C ILE A 193 28.28 22.90 -29.75
N ASP A 194 28.01 23.77 -30.72
CA ASP A 194 26.87 24.70 -30.72
C ASP A 194 25.51 24.04 -30.47
N LYS A 195 25.33 22.80 -30.95
CA LYS A 195 24.10 22.01 -30.70
C LYS A 195 23.94 21.70 -29.21
N GLU A 196 25.03 21.34 -28.54
CA GLU A 196 25.05 21.05 -27.09
C GLU A 196 24.81 22.32 -26.28
N VAL A 197 25.45 23.43 -26.65
CA VAL A 197 25.24 24.75 -26.00
C VAL A 197 23.77 25.16 -26.07
N ARG A 198 23.17 25.07 -27.26
CA ARG A 198 21.74 25.39 -27.47
C ARG A 198 20.82 24.51 -26.64
N ALA A 199 21.06 23.19 -26.66
CA ALA A 199 20.27 22.25 -25.87
C ALA A 199 20.38 22.53 -24.36
N MET A 200 21.60 22.75 -23.85
CA MET A 200 21.81 23.06 -22.42
C MET A 200 21.12 24.36 -22.00
N LYS A 201 21.23 25.44 -22.79
CA LYS A 201 20.53 26.70 -22.52
C LYS A 201 19.03 26.51 -22.49
N LEU A 202 18.47 25.77 -23.45
CA LEU A 202 17.03 25.52 -23.54
C LEU A 202 16.52 24.70 -22.35
N VAL A 203 17.23 23.63 -21.99
CA VAL A 203 16.87 22.81 -20.81
C VAL A 203 17.00 23.62 -19.52
N PHE A 204 18.05 24.43 -19.39
CA PHE A 204 18.24 25.30 -18.22
C PHE A 204 17.08 26.30 -18.09
N ASN A 205 16.84 27.09 -19.14
CA ASN A 205 15.84 28.17 -19.12
C ASN A 205 14.42 27.61 -18.89
N MET A 206 14.14 26.40 -19.37
CA MET A 206 12.85 25.74 -19.14
C MET A 206 12.69 25.25 -17.69
N LEU A 207 13.72 24.64 -17.10
CA LEU A 207 13.59 24.03 -15.77
C LEU A 207 13.84 25.01 -14.63
N LYS A 208 14.65 26.04 -14.84
CA LYS A 208 15.08 26.97 -13.79
C LYS A 208 13.91 27.64 -13.05
N PRO A 209 12.83 28.11 -13.71
CA PRO A 209 11.67 28.68 -13.01
C PRO A 209 10.99 27.74 -12.02
N TYR A 210 11.13 26.42 -12.19
CA TYR A 210 10.51 25.41 -11.34
C TYR A 210 11.43 24.93 -10.20
N ILE A 211 12.70 25.34 -10.19
CA ILE A 211 13.66 24.96 -9.16
C ILE A 211 13.67 26.03 -8.08
N PRO A 212 13.29 25.69 -6.83
CA PRO A 212 13.36 26.64 -5.73
C PRO A 212 14.78 27.12 -5.47
N CYS A 213 14.94 28.42 -5.23
CA CYS A 213 16.14 28.98 -4.63
C CYS A 213 16.44 28.32 -3.28
N GLU A 214 17.68 28.40 -2.81
CA GLU A 214 18.16 27.76 -1.58
C GLU A 214 17.31 28.09 -0.34
N ASN A 215 16.69 29.29 -0.32
CA ASN A 215 15.83 29.79 0.75
C ASN A 215 14.32 29.55 0.53
N ALA A 216 13.90 28.91 -0.56
CA ALA A 216 12.49 28.77 -0.87
C ALA A 216 11.81 27.66 -0.04
N PRO A 217 10.54 27.85 0.37
CA PRO A 217 9.80 26.85 1.13
C PRO A 217 9.76 25.49 0.43
N LYS A 218 9.75 24.39 1.20
CA LYS A 218 9.75 23.00 0.67
C LYS A 218 8.65 22.74 -0.36
N CYS A 219 7.50 23.43 -0.27
CA CYS A 219 6.40 23.32 -1.23
C CYS A 219 6.78 23.75 -2.66
N HIS A 220 7.76 24.63 -2.85
CA HIS A 220 8.21 25.05 -4.19
C HIS A 220 8.93 23.91 -4.93
N ARG A 221 9.45 22.90 -4.20
CA ARG A 221 10.00 21.68 -4.81
C ARG A 221 8.91 20.80 -5.44
N LEU A 222 7.64 21.03 -5.10
CA LEU A 222 6.51 20.29 -5.64
C LEU A 222 6.30 20.60 -7.13
N ASN A 223 6.53 21.83 -7.56
CA ASN A 223 6.29 22.26 -8.94
C ASN A 223 7.14 21.46 -9.94
N ILE A 224 8.44 21.32 -9.67
CA ILE A 224 9.32 20.49 -10.50
C ILE A 224 8.96 19.00 -10.43
N ILE A 225 8.42 18.53 -9.30
CA ILE A 225 7.97 17.14 -9.17
C ILE A 225 6.73 16.89 -10.03
N LEU A 226 5.73 17.75 -9.97
CA LEU A 226 4.51 17.63 -10.76
C LEU A 226 4.82 17.72 -12.26
N PHE A 227 5.56 18.76 -12.67
CA PHE A 227 5.96 18.94 -14.05
C PHE A 227 6.82 17.76 -14.55
N GLY A 228 7.85 17.39 -13.80
CA GLY A 228 8.76 16.32 -14.19
C GLY A 228 8.08 14.96 -14.29
N ASN A 229 7.15 14.66 -13.38
CA ASN A 229 6.36 13.45 -13.44
C ASN A 229 5.49 13.39 -14.70
N GLU A 230 4.82 14.49 -15.05
CA GLU A 230 3.94 14.53 -16.21
C GLU A 230 4.74 14.31 -17.50
N VAL A 231 5.86 15.00 -17.68
CA VAL A 231 6.75 14.82 -18.83
C VAL A 231 7.24 13.37 -18.93
N LEU A 232 7.69 12.79 -17.82
CA LEU A 232 8.17 11.41 -17.80
C LEU A 232 7.05 10.43 -18.17
N ARG A 233 5.81 10.63 -17.70
CA ARG A 233 4.66 9.78 -18.03
C ARG A 233 4.28 9.85 -19.50
N VAL A 234 4.22 11.06 -20.06
CA VAL A 234 3.85 11.28 -21.46
C VAL A 234 4.82 10.56 -22.41
N VAL A 235 6.12 10.55 -22.10
CA VAL A 235 7.14 9.85 -22.90
C VAL A 235 7.25 8.35 -22.51
N GLY A 236 6.46 7.88 -21.55
CA GLY A 236 6.37 6.48 -21.14
C GLY A 236 7.45 6.03 -20.16
N TYR A 237 8.13 6.95 -19.49
CA TYR A 237 9.17 6.73 -18.48
C TYR A 237 8.62 6.73 -17.04
N ASP A 238 7.46 6.12 -16.84
CA ASP A 238 6.71 6.11 -15.56
C ASP A 238 7.55 5.69 -14.35
N LYS A 239 8.46 4.74 -14.54
CA LYS A 239 9.32 4.21 -13.47
C LYS A 239 10.31 5.22 -12.87
N PHE A 240 10.54 6.36 -13.54
CA PHE A 240 11.42 7.42 -13.06
C PHE A 240 10.67 8.59 -12.41
N THR A 241 9.34 8.50 -12.36
CA THR A 241 8.49 9.45 -11.65
C THR A 241 8.73 9.34 -10.14
N MET A 242 8.53 10.45 -9.44
CA MET A 242 8.64 10.52 -7.98
C MET A 242 7.25 10.66 -7.37
N GLU A 243 6.91 9.87 -6.37
CA GLU A 243 5.67 10.05 -5.63
C GLU A 243 5.67 11.42 -4.94
N ALA A 244 4.79 12.33 -5.39
CA ALA A 244 4.65 13.67 -4.81
C ALA A 244 4.02 13.64 -3.41
N CYS A 245 3.21 12.63 -3.16
CA CYS A 245 2.65 12.27 -1.86
C CYS A 245 2.81 10.76 -1.69
N PRO A 246 3.10 10.26 -0.48
CA PRO A 246 3.15 8.83 -0.24
C PRO A 246 1.83 8.21 -0.69
N SER A 247 1.90 7.11 -1.43
CA SER A 247 0.75 6.38 -1.95
C SER A 247 -0.23 6.02 -0.82
N VAL A 248 -1.47 6.51 -0.95
CA VAL A 248 -2.56 6.30 0.01
C VAL A 248 -2.90 4.81 0.06
N SER A 249 -2.34 4.10 1.03
CA SER A 249 -2.75 2.73 1.31
C SER A 249 -4.11 2.77 2.01
N ALA A 250 -5.00 1.83 1.69
CA ALA A 250 -6.28 1.67 2.37
C ALA A 250 -6.13 1.38 3.89
N GLY A 251 -4.90 1.16 4.37
CA GLY A 251 -4.55 1.02 5.79
C GLY A 251 -3.93 2.27 6.45
N THR A 252 -3.64 3.35 5.73
CA THR A 252 -3.03 4.56 6.29
C THR A 252 -4.07 5.66 6.44
N THR A 253 -4.49 5.94 7.68
CA THR A 253 -5.21 7.19 8.02
C THR A 253 -4.19 8.32 8.00
N TYR A 254 -4.16 9.10 6.92
CA TYR A 254 -3.40 10.35 6.85
C TYR A 254 -3.99 11.28 7.90
N SER A 255 -3.32 11.35 9.04
CA SER A 255 -3.63 12.28 10.11
C SER A 255 -2.61 13.41 10.07
N LEU A 256 -3.10 14.64 10.17
CA LEU A 256 -2.28 15.76 10.56
C LEU A 256 -1.95 15.58 12.04
N SER A 257 -0.71 15.24 12.31
CA SER A 257 -0.22 15.02 13.65
C SER A 257 0.30 16.33 14.23
N LEU A 258 -0.30 16.76 15.35
CA LEU A 258 0.04 17.97 16.08
C LEU A 258 0.74 17.58 17.37
N ASP A 259 2.04 17.82 17.43
CA ASP A 259 2.84 17.80 18.66
C ASP A 259 3.24 19.23 19.07
N ALA A 260 3.83 19.40 20.26
CA ALA A 260 4.15 20.74 20.75
C ALA A 260 5.05 21.56 19.80
N PRO A 261 6.08 20.99 19.16
CA PRO A 261 6.82 21.67 18.10
C PRO A 261 5.96 22.06 16.89
N SER A 262 5.13 21.15 16.38
CA SER A 262 4.28 21.42 15.21
C SER A 262 3.24 22.50 15.52
N VAL A 263 2.69 22.52 16.74
CA VAL A 263 1.78 23.57 17.21
C VAL A 263 2.50 24.92 17.32
N HIS A 264 3.75 24.93 17.82
CA HIS A 264 4.58 26.13 17.83
C HIS A 264 4.86 26.67 16.43
N GLU A 265 5.24 25.81 15.49
CA GLU A 265 5.48 26.20 14.10
C GLU A 265 4.19 26.71 13.42
N LEU A 266 3.03 26.12 13.75
CA LEU A 266 1.74 26.51 13.20
C LEU A 266 1.26 27.88 13.71
N LEU A 267 1.58 28.22 14.96
CA LEU A 267 1.21 29.50 15.59
C LEU A 267 2.17 30.65 15.26
N GLY A 268 3.35 30.37 14.71
CA GLY A 268 4.34 31.36 14.34
C GLY A 268 5.38 31.65 15.43
N LYS A 269 6.30 32.61 15.16
CA LYS A 269 7.60 32.73 15.85
C LYS A 269 7.55 32.98 17.36
N HIS A 270 6.43 33.44 17.93
CA HIS A 270 6.32 33.70 19.37
C HIS A 270 4.94 33.31 19.91
N ILE A 271 4.88 32.23 20.71
CA ILE A 271 3.74 31.98 21.59
C ILE A 271 3.97 32.78 22.87
N ASN A 272 3.18 33.83 23.11
CA ASN A 272 3.18 34.58 24.37
C ASN A 272 2.44 33.78 25.45
N VAL A 273 3.15 32.87 26.10
CA VAL A 273 2.71 32.27 27.37
C VAL A 273 2.94 33.32 28.46
N LYS A 274 1.98 33.48 29.38
CA LYS A 274 1.74 34.64 30.27
C LYS A 274 2.94 35.25 31.03
N GLU A 275 4.15 34.67 31.04
CA GLU A 275 5.33 35.30 31.67
C GLU A 275 6.69 35.04 30.96
N LYS A 276 6.84 34.03 30.10
CA LYS A 276 8.02 33.80 29.26
C LYS A 276 7.59 33.25 27.90
N GLY A 277 7.81 34.00 26.83
CA GLY A 277 7.45 33.58 25.47
C GLY A 277 8.24 32.38 24.99
N ILE A 278 7.58 31.45 24.29
CA ILE A 278 8.22 30.30 23.63
C ILE A 278 8.71 30.75 22.26
N GLY A 279 10.01 31.01 22.14
CA GLY A 279 10.64 31.56 20.93
C GLY A 279 11.22 30.53 19.97
N SER A 280 11.19 29.23 20.33
CA SER A 280 11.76 28.17 19.48
C SER A 280 11.05 26.83 19.64
N ALA A 281 11.11 26.01 18.58
CA ALA A 281 10.59 24.64 18.60
C ALA A 281 11.30 23.76 19.65
N ALA A 282 12.55 24.05 19.98
CA ALA A 282 13.28 23.36 21.04
C ALA A 282 12.67 23.65 22.43
N GLN A 283 12.37 24.90 22.73
CA GLN A 283 11.67 25.28 23.97
C GLN A 283 10.26 24.68 24.02
N ALA A 284 9.55 24.64 22.90
CA ALA A 284 8.22 24.02 22.80
C ALA A 284 8.22 22.52 23.17
N ARG A 285 9.31 21.78 22.91
CA ARG A 285 9.45 20.37 23.34
C ARG A 285 9.49 20.19 24.85
N HIS A 286 10.02 21.17 25.57
CA HIS A 286 10.15 21.14 27.03
C HIS A 286 8.91 21.72 27.72
N GLN A 287 8.23 22.69 27.10
CA GLN A 287 7.05 23.35 27.64
C GLN A 287 5.76 22.90 26.94
N LYS A 288 5.57 21.57 26.83
CA LYS A 288 4.46 21.00 26.04
C LYS A 288 3.09 21.42 26.54
N ASN A 289 2.90 21.45 27.86
CA ASN A 289 1.60 21.81 28.45
C ASN A 289 1.22 23.25 28.14
N ASP A 290 2.18 24.17 28.26
CA ASP A 290 1.97 25.59 28.01
C ASP A 290 1.64 25.88 26.54
N VAL A 291 2.31 25.19 25.61
CA VAL A 291 2.02 25.29 24.16
C VAL A 291 0.59 24.85 23.86
N PHE A 292 0.16 23.70 24.39
CA PHE A 292 -1.20 23.22 24.15
C PHE A 292 -2.25 24.05 24.90
N ALA A 293 -1.94 24.55 26.09
CA ALA A 293 -2.83 25.42 26.86
C ALA A 293 -3.14 26.76 26.16
N CYS A 294 -2.33 27.18 25.20
CA CYS A 294 -2.60 28.36 24.39
C CYS A 294 -3.78 28.18 23.43
N LEU A 295 -4.06 26.94 23.01
CA LEU A 295 -5.12 26.61 22.04
C LEU A 295 -6.26 25.80 22.64
N PHE A 296 -5.95 24.96 23.61
CA PHE A 296 -6.85 23.95 24.14
C PHE A 296 -7.08 24.17 25.62
N ASN A 297 -8.32 23.94 26.06
CA ASN A 297 -8.63 23.85 27.48
C ASN A 297 -8.07 22.53 28.01
N MET A 298 -6.92 22.61 28.70
CA MET A 298 -6.19 21.43 29.16
C MET A 298 -6.97 20.62 30.19
N ASP A 299 -7.73 21.27 31.07
CA ASP A 299 -8.55 20.57 32.08
C ASP A 299 -9.58 19.64 31.39
N LYS A 300 -10.23 20.12 30.32
CA LYS A 300 -11.16 19.30 29.53
C LYS A 300 -10.44 18.17 28.78
N VAL A 301 -9.28 18.45 28.21
CA VAL A 301 -8.46 17.44 27.51
C VAL A 301 -8.06 16.33 28.47
N GLU A 302 -7.58 16.68 29.66
CA GLU A 302 -7.19 15.74 30.71
C GLU A 302 -8.38 14.96 31.25
N GLN A 303 -9.55 15.58 31.40
CA GLN A 303 -10.78 14.89 31.81
C GLN A 303 -11.20 13.83 30.78
N ILE A 304 -11.18 14.17 29.49
CA ILE A 304 -11.51 13.23 28.39
C ILE A 304 -10.49 12.09 28.36
N CYS A 305 -9.19 12.39 28.47
CA CYS A 305 -8.14 11.40 28.49
C CYS A 305 -8.29 10.45 29.69
N SER A 306 -8.55 11.02 30.88
CA SER A 306 -8.72 10.27 32.12
C SER A 306 -9.96 9.37 32.09
N LYS A 307 -11.08 9.83 31.51
CA LYS A 307 -12.28 9.01 31.26
C LYS A 307 -11.98 7.79 30.39
N ASN A 308 -11.03 7.93 29.46
CA ASN A 308 -10.57 6.86 28.57
C ASN A 308 -9.38 6.06 29.14
N GLY A 309 -8.94 6.34 30.37
CA GLY A 309 -7.85 5.63 31.04
C GLY A 309 -6.46 5.90 30.45
N ILE A 310 -6.27 7.07 29.84
CA ILE A 310 -4.99 7.51 29.25
C ILE A 310 -4.54 8.83 29.87
N GLN A 311 -3.23 9.02 30.03
CA GLN A 311 -2.61 10.30 30.35
C GLN A 311 -2.17 10.95 29.04
N PHE A 312 -2.61 12.18 28.81
CA PHE A 312 -2.33 12.89 27.58
C PHE A 312 -0.81 13.13 27.40
N ILE A 313 -0.28 12.85 26.21
CA ILE A 313 1.16 13.02 25.89
C ILE A 313 1.44 14.26 25.02
N HIS A 314 0.50 15.21 24.97
CA HIS A 314 0.62 16.44 24.17
C HIS A 314 0.77 16.15 22.68
N HIS A 315 -0.10 15.27 22.19
CA HIS A 315 -0.10 14.82 20.80
C HIS A 315 -1.52 14.53 20.31
N ILE A 316 -1.92 15.21 19.25
CA ILE A 316 -3.27 15.16 18.68
C ILE A 316 -3.17 14.81 17.20
N ASP A 317 -3.92 13.81 16.76
CA ASP A 317 -4.03 13.45 15.35
C ASP A 317 -5.39 13.89 14.80
N ILE A 318 -5.37 14.76 13.79
CA ILE A 318 -6.56 15.19 13.06
C ILE A 318 -6.65 14.37 11.77
N HIS A 319 -7.67 13.54 11.64
CA HIS A 319 -7.87 12.67 10.48
C HIS A 319 -8.56 13.43 9.34
N GLY A 320 -8.37 12.99 8.09
CA GLY A 320 -9.03 13.59 6.93
C GLY A 320 -10.57 13.56 6.94
N SER A 321 -11.18 12.76 7.82
CA SER A 321 -12.63 12.76 8.08
C SER A 321 -13.11 13.88 9.00
N GLY A 322 -12.19 14.67 9.59
CA GLY A 322 -12.47 15.63 10.65
C GLY A 322 -12.50 15.02 12.06
N ASP A 323 -12.29 13.70 12.19
CA ASP A 323 -12.17 13.03 13.48
C ASP A 323 -10.85 13.42 14.17
N VAL A 324 -10.87 13.61 15.48
CA VAL A 324 -9.68 13.97 16.27
C VAL A 324 -9.35 12.85 17.26
N SER A 325 -8.12 12.37 17.25
CA SER A 325 -7.60 11.38 18.20
C SER A 325 -6.60 12.02 19.15
N LEU A 326 -6.92 11.98 20.45
CA LEU A 326 -6.00 12.37 21.50
C LEU A 326 -5.10 11.17 21.84
N ARG A 327 -3.78 11.31 21.71
CA ARG A 327 -2.86 10.26 22.12
C ARG A 327 -2.48 10.42 23.59
N GLY A 328 -2.32 9.28 24.25
CA GLY A 328 -1.89 9.22 25.63
C GLY A 328 -1.18 7.93 25.96
N THR A 329 -0.45 7.94 27.07
CA THR A 329 0.05 6.73 27.72
C THR A 329 -1.10 6.12 28.52
N THR A 330 -1.30 4.81 28.38
CA THR A 330 -2.32 4.12 29.17
C THR A 330 -1.96 4.22 30.66
N MET A 331 -2.83 4.84 31.46
CA MET A 331 -2.68 4.92 32.92
C MET A 331 -3.15 3.66 33.63
N LYS A 332 -3.60 2.66 32.86
CA LYS A 332 -3.78 1.32 33.41
C LYS A 332 -2.41 0.83 33.90
N PRO A 333 -2.32 0.19 35.09
CA PRO A 333 -1.15 -0.64 35.37
C PRO A 333 -0.93 -1.54 34.14
N PRO A 334 0.33 -1.85 33.77
CA PRO A 334 0.62 -2.70 32.61
C PRO A 334 -0.39 -3.82 32.61
N GLN A 335 -1.14 -3.98 31.50
CA GLN A 335 -2.06 -5.10 31.38
C GLN A 335 -1.20 -6.33 31.63
N LYS A 336 -1.23 -6.84 32.86
CA LYS A 336 -0.67 -8.14 33.19
C LYS A 336 -1.29 -9.04 32.16
N SER A 337 -0.46 -9.69 31.35
CA SER A 337 -1.03 -10.50 30.29
C SER A 337 -2.05 -11.43 30.94
N VAL A 338 -3.20 -11.65 30.30
CA VAL A 338 -4.21 -12.56 30.84
C VAL A 338 -3.58 -13.95 31.10
N TYR A 339 -2.46 -14.26 30.44
CA TYR A 339 -1.58 -15.40 30.73
C TYR A 339 -0.83 -15.30 32.07
N GLU A 340 -0.19 -14.16 32.38
CA GLU A 340 0.46 -13.91 33.68
C GLU A 340 -0.55 -13.86 34.83
N GLU A 341 -1.73 -13.27 34.63
CA GLU A 341 -2.81 -13.34 35.61
C GLU A 341 -3.32 -14.77 35.84
N ARG A 342 -3.42 -15.60 34.79
CA ARG A 342 -3.74 -17.04 34.93
C ARG A 342 -2.63 -17.80 35.64
N LYS A 343 -1.36 -17.46 35.38
CA LYS A 343 -0.20 -18.10 36.02
C LYS A 343 -0.12 -17.74 37.50
N LEU A 344 -0.41 -16.49 37.87
CA LEU A 344 -0.45 -16.02 39.26
C LEU A 344 -1.71 -16.48 40.01
N ARG A 345 -2.89 -16.51 39.37
CA ARG A 345 -4.12 -17.10 39.98
C ARG A 345 -4.02 -18.61 40.15
N GLY A 346 -3.22 -19.31 39.34
CA GLY A 346 -2.91 -20.72 39.54
C GLY A 346 -1.96 -21.00 40.72
N MET A 347 -1.31 -19.98 41.28
CA MET A 347 -0.34 -20.09 42.38
C MET A 347 -0.81 -19.42 43.68
N GLY A 348 -2.01 -18.82 43.71
CA GLY A 348 -2.57 -18.23 44.91
C GLY A 348 -3.11 -19.29 45.87
N LYS A 349 -2.36 -19.59 46.94
CA LYS A 349 -2.91 -20.22 48.15
C LYS A 349 -4.07 -19.35 48.65
N THR A 350 -5.26 -19.92 48.69
CA THR A 350 -6.47 -19.26 49.19
C THR A 350 -6.35 -19.03 50.71
N ALA A 351 -6.40 -17.78 51.14
CA ALA A 351 -6.79 -17.46 52.51
C ALA A 351 -8.32 -17.61 52.63
N PRO A 352 -8.84 -18.25 53.70
CA PRO A 352 -10.26 -18.48 53.87
C PRO A 352 -10.94 -17.22 54.43
N GLY A 353 -12.12 -16.89 53.90
CA GLY A 353 -13.04 -15.93 54.52
C GLY A 353 -13.39 -14.74 53.66
N SER A 354 -14.38 -14.90 52.78
CA SER A 354 -15.44 -13.93 52.54
C SER A 354 -16.39 -14.51 51.49
N VAL A 355 -17.55 -14.97 51.96
CA VAL A 355 -18.68 -15.36 51.13
C VAL A 355 -19.51 -14.11 50.89
N PRO A 356 -19.86 -13.78 49.64
CA PRO A 356 -21.08 -13.04 49.37
C PRO A 356 -22.02 -13.89 48.51
N VAL A 357 -23.22 -14.10 49.05
CA VAL A 357 -24.49 -14.43 48.39
C VAL A 357 -24.56 -15.79 47.68
N GLN A 358 -25.29 -16.73 48.29
CA GLN A 358 -25.58 -18.07 47.77
C GLN A 358 -26.58 -18.00 46.61
N GLU A 359 -26.08 -18.00 45.38
CA GLU A 359 -26.85 -18.49 44.22
C GLU A 359 -26.92 -20.02 44.31
N SER A 360 -28.11 -20.61 44.20
CA SER A 360 -28.23 -22.07 44.21
C SER A 360 -27.54 -22.69 42.99
N ILE A 361 -27.16 -23.98 43.07
CA ILE A 361 -26.49 -24.67 41.95
C ILE A 361 -27.38 -24.66 40.70
N ASP A 362 -28.70 -24.79 40.88
CA ASP A 362 -29.68 -24.78 39.79
C ASP A 362 -29.80 -23.39 39.14
N GLU A 363 -29.75 -22.32 39.94
CA GLU A 363 -29.72 -20.93 39.45
C GLU A 363 -28.42 -20.64 38.67
N LEU A 364 -27.28 -21.13 39.15
CA LEU A 364 -26.00 -21.03 38.46
C LEU A 364 -26.02 -21.77 37.12
N ASP A 365 -26.64 -22.96 37.07
CA ASP A 365 -26.77 -23.73 35.83
C ASP A 365 -27.69 -23.08 34.80
N LEU A 366 -28.80 -22.49 35.27
CA LEU A 366 -29.69 -21.72 34.40
C LEU A 366 -28.98 -20.46 33.87
N CYS A 367 -28.23 -19.76 34.72
CA CYS A 367 -27.45 -18.57 34.35
C CYS A 367 -26.36 -18.91 33.32
N ILE A 368 -25.61 -19.99 33.54
CA ILE A 368 -24.58 -20.47 32.60
C ILE A 368 -25.21 -20.83 31.24
N LYS A 369 -26.32 -21.56 31.23
CA LYS A 369 -27.03 -21.90 29.97
C LYS A 369 -27.50 -20.67 29.21
N ASN A 370 -28.01 -19.65 29.90
CA ASN A 370 -28.46 -18.41 29.26
C ASN A 370 -27.28 -17.61 28.70
N LEU A 371 -26.20 -17.46 29.45
CA LEU A 371 -24.98 -16.81 28.98
C LEU A 371 -24.32 -17.55 27.80
N GLU A 372 -24.39 -18.88 27.75
CA GLU A 372 -23.94 -19.67 26.60
C GLU A 372 -24.77 -19.40 25.34
N LYS A 373 -26.10 -19.29 25.48
CA LYS A 373 -26.99 -18.89 24.38
C LYS A 373 -26.66 -17.50 23.88
N GLU A 374 -26.47 -16.53 24.78
CA GLU A 374 -26.10 -15.15 24.41
C GLU A 374 -24.74 -15.09 23.71
N ARG A 375 -23.73 -15.83 24.20
CA ARG A 375 -22.43 -15.98 23.54
C ARG A 375 -22.57 -16.48 22.11
N ASP A 376 -23.46 -17.44 21.88
CA ASP A 376 -23.67 -18.03 20.56
C ASP A 376 -24.37 -17.07 19.61
N VAL A 377 -25.32 -16.27 20.11
CA VAL A 377 -25.94 -15.17 19.35
C VAL A 377 -24.89 -14.13 18.95
N GLN A 378 -24.05 -13.68 19.88
CA GLN A 378 -22.99 -12.70 19.57
C GLN A 378 -21.93 -13.29 18.63
N SER A 379 -21.62 -14.58 18.76
CA SER A 379 -20.72 -15.28 17.84
C SER A 379 -21.29 -15.41 16.43
N LYS A 380 -22.62 -15.60 16.29
CA LYS A 380 -23.30 -15.58 14.99
C LYS A 380 -23.30 -14.17 14.39
N SER A 381 -23.62 -13.15 15.18
CA SER A 381 -23.59 -11.74 14.76
C SER A 381 -22.21 -11.32 14.21
N ALA A 382 -21.14 -11.63 14.93
CA ALA A 382 -19.77 -11.35 14.49
C ALA A 382 -19.39 -12.08 13.18
N ARG A 383 -19.90 -13.30 12.98
CA ARG A 383 -19.69 -14.06 11.73
C ARG A 383 -20.44 -13.44 10.55
N ILE A 384 -21.69 -13.03 10.76
CA ILE A 384 -22.51 -12.36 9.74
C ILE A 384 -21.84 -11.05 9.31
N ALA A 385 -21.49 -10.18 10.26
CA ALA A 385 -20.80 -8.92 9.95
C ALA A 385 -19.47 -9.14 9.22
N THR A 386 -18.74 -10.21 9.54
CA THR A 386 -17.49 -10.57 8.83
C THR A 386 -17.75 -11.06 7.40
N ALA A 387 -18.84 -11.82 7.17
CA ALA A 387 -19.23 -12.25 5.83
C ALA A 387 -19.67 -11.04 4.98
N SER A 388 -20.53 -10.17 5.53
CA SER A 388 -20.97 -8.94 4.89
C SER A 388 -19.81 -8.01 4.52
N LEU A 389 -18.80 -7.86 5.39
CA LEU A 389 -17.57 -7.12 5.05
C LEU A 389 -16.80 -7.75 3.89
N SER A 390 -16.72 -9.07 3.86
CA SER A 390 -16.03 -9.77 2.77
C SER A 390 -16.76 -9.61 1.44
N ASP A 391 -18.09 -9.57 1.43
CA ASP A 391 -18.89 -9.44 0.22
C ASP A 391 -18.93 -7.99 -0.26
N LEU A 392 -19.05 -7.02 0.66
CA LEU A 392 -18.90 -5.60 0.33
C LEU A 392 -17.51 -5.31 -0.27
N GLY A 393 -16.44 -5.86 0.32
CA GLY A 393 -15.09 -5.69 -0.20
C GLY A 393 -14.87 -6.30 -1.60
N LYS A 394 -15.56 -7.40 -1.95
CA LYS A 394 -15.56 -7.94 -3.31
C LYS A 394 -16.31 -7.02 -4.27
N ASN A 395 -17.50 -6.56 -3.87
CA ASN A 395 -18.31 -5.64 -4.68
C ASN A 395 -17.54 -4.34 -4.98
N MET A 396 -16.93 -3.72 -3.98
CA MET A 396 -16.11 -2.51 -4.18
C MET A 396 -14.96 -2.76 -5.15
N LYS A 397 -14.30 -3.93 -5.07
CA LYS A 397 -13.21 -4.30 -5.97
C LYS A 397 -13.69 -4.52 -7.42
N ASP A 398 -14.86 -5.14 -7.59
CA ASP A 398 -15.48 -5.39 -8.90
C ASP A 398 -16.08 -4.12 -9.52
N LYS A 399 -16.43 -3.13 -8.70
CA LYS A 399 -16.76 -1.78 -9.18
C LYS A 399 -15.49 -1.07 -9.63
N LEU A 400 -14.38 -1.16 -8.88
CA LEU A 400 -13.10 -0.52 -9.20
C LEU A 400 -12.57 -0.84 -10.61
N THR A 401 -12.77 -2.08 -11.07
CA THR A 401 -12.39 -2.53 -12.42
C THR A 401 -13.28 -1.98 -13.54
N ARG A 402 -14.45 -1.41 -13.21
CA ARG A 402 -15.45 -0.85 -14.14
C ARG A 402 -15.46 0.68 -14.25
N GLY A 403 -14.45 1.36 -13.70
CA GLY A 403 -14.34 2.82 -13.77
C GLY A 403 -14.77 3.56 -12.51
N TYR A 404 -14.88 2.89 -11.36
CA TYR A 404 -15.14 3.50 -10.04
C TYR A 404 -14.12 4.54 -9.58
N GLY A 405 -13.03 4.71 -10.32
CA GLY A 405 -12.09 5.82 -10.13
C GLY A 405 -12.66 7.17 -10.58
N ASP A 406 -13.67 7.15 -11.45
CA ASP A 406 -14.23 8.32 -12.11
C ASP A 406 -15.11 9.18 -11.18
N GLU A 407 -15.19 10.48 -11.47
CA GLU A 407 -15.88 11.50 -10.65
C GLU A 407 -17.37 11.21 -10.48
N ARG A 408 -17.99 10.58 -11.48
CA ARG A 408 -19.41 10.23 -11.53
C ARG A 408 -19.85 9.24 -10.43
N PHE A 409 -18.90 8.54 -9.80
CA PHE A 409 -19.16 7.56 -8.75
C PHE A 409 -18.78 8.06 -7.35
N LYS A 410 -18.52 9.37 -7.17
CA LYS A 410 -18.14 9.94 -5.86
C LYS A 410 -19.14 9.64 -4.74
N GLN A 411 -20.43 9.80 -5.01
CA GLN A 411 -21.48 9.56 -4.01
C GLN A 411 -21.57 8.08 -3.63
N GLU A 412 -21.56 7.19 -4.63
CA GLU A 412 -21.60 5.74 -4.41
C GLU A 412 -20.37 5.23 -3.64
N ARG A 413 -19.18 5.80 -3.90
CA ARG A 413 -17.97 5.51 -3.12
C ARG A 413 -18.12 5.93 -1.66
N HIS A 414 -18.66 7.12 -1.43
CA HIS A 414 -18.89 7.60 -0.07
C HIS A 414 -19.84 6.66 0.70
N ASP A 415 -20.92 6.23 0.04
CA ASP A 415 -21.92 5.33 0.64
C ASP A 415 -21.34 3.92 0.92
N ASP A 416 -20.54 3.38 0.00
CA ASP A 416 -19.85 2.09 0.20
C ASP A 416 -18.85 2.15 1.36
N VAL A 417 -18.08 3.24 1.50
CA VAL A 417 -17.15 3.43 2.63
C VAL A 417 -17.91 3.58 3.96
N MET A 418 -19.04 4.29 3.96
CA MET A 418 -19.90 4.40 5.13
C MET A 418 -20.48 3.03 5.55
N ALA A 419 -20.95 2.23 4.59
CA ALA A 419 -21.42 0.88 4.84
C ALA A 419 -20.30 -0.03 5.39
N GLU A 420 -19.08 0.09 4.87
CA GLU A 420 -17.91 -0.67 5.38
C GLU A 420 -17.59 -0.30 6.83
N ARG A 421 -17.69 0.98 7.19
CA ARG A 421 -17.46 1.47 8.56
C ARG A 421 -18.51 0.93 9.53
N ILE A 422 -19.79 0.97 9.16
CA ILE A 422 -20.89 0.43 9.98
C ILE A 422 -20.68 -1.06 10.26
N LEU A 423 -20.35 -1.84 9.23
CA LEU A 423 -20.11 -3.28 9.38
C LEU A 423 -18.86 -3.58 10.22
N LYS A 424 -17.80 -2.76 10.13
CA LYS A 424 -16.61 -2.86 10.99
C LYS A 424 -16.95 -2.59 12.45
N GLU A 425 -17.79 -1.60 12.74
CA GLU A 425 -18.22 -1.28 14.10
C GLU A 425 -19.10 -2.39 14.69
N GLN A 426 -20.13 -2.84 13.95
CA GLN A 426 -20.98 -3.97 14.35
C GLN A 426 -20.16 -5.23 14.66
N LYS A 427 -19.12 -5.50 13.85
CA LYS A 427 -18.19 -6.60 14.11
C LYS A 427 -17.40 -6.39 15.41
N ARG A 428 -16.89 -5.19 15.68
CA ARG A 428 -16.14 -4.89 16.90
C ARG A 428 -17.03 -5.02 18.13
N GLU A 429 -18.23 -4.45 18.10
CA GLU A 429 -19.20 -4.52 19.18
C GLU A 429 -19.61 -5.96 19.49
N ALA A 430 -19.93 -6.77 18.47
CA ALA A 430 -20.28 -8.19 18.66
C ALA A 430 -19.11 -9.00 19.25
N ILE A 431 -17.87 -8.68 18.86
CA ILE A 431 -16.67 -9.32 19.43
C ILE A 431 -16.47 -8.89 20.89
N LYS A 432 -16.65 -7.61 21.21
CA LYS A 432 -16.52 -7.09 22.58
C LYS A 432 -17.56 -7.71 23.50
N ALA A 433 -18.84 -7.66 23.11
CA ALA A 433 -19.95 -8.26 23.85
C ALA A 433 -19.72 -9.77 24.08
N LYS A 434 -19.18 -10.49 23.09
CA LYS A 434 -18.81 -11.90 23.26
C LYS A 434 -17.75 -12.10 24.35
N HIS A 435 -16.72 -11.26 24.39
CA HIS A 435 -15.67 -11.38 25.42
C HIS A 435 -16.22 -11.08 26.81
N ASP A 436 -17.05 -10.04 26.94
CA ASP A 436 -17.70 -9.70 28.21
C ASP A 436 -18.57 -10.87 28.72
N ILE A 437 -19.27 -11.58 27.83
CA ILE A 437 -20.04 -12.79 28.18
C ILE A 437 -19.13 -13.95 28.60
N LEU A 438 -17.97 -14.13 27.95
CA LEU A 438 -17.02 -15.18 28.32
C LEU A 438 -16.40 -14.96 29.70
N ASP A 439 -16.15 -13.71 30.08
CA ASP A 439 -15.65 -13.36 31.40
C ASP A 439 -16.72 -13.64 32.48
N LYS A 440 -17.98 -13.25 32.23
CA LYS A 440 -19.11 -13.61 33.10
C LYS A 440 -19.29 -15.13 33.24
N LEU A 441 -19.16 -15.88 32.14
CA LEU A 441 -19.21 -17.35 32.16
C LEU A 441 -18.09 -17.96 33.01
N ALA A 442 -16.88 -17.40 32.95
CA ALA A 442 -15.75 -17.89 33.74
C ALA A 442 -16.00 -17.67 35.25
N GLU A 443 -16.54 -16.52 35.63
CA GLU A 443 -16.92 -16.23 37.01
C GLU A 443 -18.02 -17.16 37.52
N LYS A 444 -19.11 -17.32 36.76
CA LYS A 444 -20.23 -18.22 37.15
C LYS A 444 -19.81 -19.68 37.24
N ARG A 445 -18.97 -20.17 36.31
CA ARG A 445 -18.42 -21.53 36.39
C ARG A 445 -17.50 -21.73 37.60
N LYS A 446 -16.71 -20.71 37.97
CA LYS A 446 -15.88 -20.73 39.17
C LYS A 446 -16.73 -20.77 40.44
N MET A 447 -17.81 -19.98 40.50
CA MET A 447 -18.76 -19.98 41.62
C MET A 447 -19.46 -21.34 41.76
N LYS A 448 -19.87 -21.96 40.65
CA LYS A 448 -20.44 -23.31 40.63
C LYS A 448 -19.44 -24.35 41.15
N TYR A 449 -18.20 -24.30 40.68
CA TYR A 449 -17.14 -25.22 41.14
C TYR A 449 -16.88 -25.09 42.65
N LEU A 450 -16.87 -23.86 43.18
CA LEU A 450 -16.72 -23.62 44.62
C LEU A 450 -17.91 -24.17 45.42
N HIS A 451 -19.15 -23.99 44.96
CA HIS A 451 -20.34 -24.56 45.62
C HIS A 451 -20.32 -26.09 45.63
N GLN A 452 -19.95 -26.72 44.51
CA GLN A 452 -19.84 -28.18 44.41
C GLN A 452 -18.75 -28.76 45.32
N LYS A 453 -17.68 -28.00 45.58
CA LYS A 453 -16.59 -28.40 46.48
C LYS A 453 -16.90 -28.20 47.97
N ILE A 454 -17.86 -27.34 48.31
CA ILE A 454 -18.29 -27.08 49.69
C ILE A 454 -19.42 -28.05 50.11
N MET A 455 -20.22 -28.53 49.15
CA MET A 455 -21.38 -29.40 49.35
C MET A 455 -21.09 -30.91 49.22
N GLY A 456 -19.88 -31.30 48.79
CA GLY A 456 -19.40 -32.68 48.76
C GLY A 456 -18.22 -32.85 49.69
#